data_AF-A0A848RSK1-F1
#
_entry.id   AF-A0A848RSK1-F1
#
_cell.length_a   1.000
_cell.length_b   1.000
_cell.length_c   1.000
_cell.angle_alpha   90.00
_cell.angle_beta   90.00
_cell.angle_gamma   90.00
#
_symmetry.space_group_name_H-M   'P 1'
#
loop_
_entity.id
_entity.type
_entity.pdbx_description
1 polymer ?
#
loop_
_entity_poly.entity_id
_entity_poly.type
_entity_poly.pdbx_seq_one_letter_code
_entity_poly.pdbx_strand_id
1 'polypeptide(L)' 'MSVRKRYTPEFRRDAASLVIERGEMIAQVARDLNVGESLLAAG' A
#
# COMPACT_ATOMS: atom_id res chain seq x y z
N MET A 1 8.90 22.12 -7.24
CA MET A 1 8.62 21.60 -5.88
C MET A 1 8.08 20.20 -6.01
N SER A 2 8.88 19.18 -5.71
CA SER A 2 8.44 17.78 -5.76
C SER A 2 7.49 17.54 -4.61
N VAL A 3 6.18 17.54 -4.88
CA VAL A 3 5.16 17.10 -3.93
C VAL A 3 5.40 15.61 -3.73
N ARG A 4 6.28 15.26 -2.78
CA ARG A 4 6.38 13.90 -2.28
C ARG A 4 5.01 13.58 -1.74
N LYS A 5 4.17 12.90 -2.54
CA LYS A 5 2.97 12.22 -2.06
C LYS A 5 3.48 11.25 -0.99
N ARG A 6 3.56 11.73 0.25
CA ARG A 6 3.83 10.89 1.41
C ARG A 6 2.57 10.07 1.53
N TYR A 7 2.59 8.87 0.96
CA TYR A 7 1.62 7.84 1.27
C TYR A 7 1.60 7.75 2.78
N THR A 8 0.51 8.23 3.36
CA THR A 8 0.46 8.47 4.78
C THR A 8 0.51 7.12 5.51
N PRO A 9 0.97 7.07 6.77
CA PRO A 9 0.94 5.83 7.53
C PRO A 9 -0.46 5.21 7.60
N GLU A 10 -1.54 6.01 7.54
CA GLU A 10 -2.91 5.50 7.45
C GLU A 10 -3.13 4.73 6.14
N PHE A 11 -2.68 5.26 5.00
CA PHE A 11 -2.80 4.58 3.71
C PHE A 11 -2.09 3.22 3.69
N ARG A 12 -0.92 3.10 4.33
CA ARG A 12 -0.22 1.82 4.45
C ARG A 12 -1.01 0.81 5.28
N ARG A 13 -1.65 1.27 6.35
CA ARG A 13 -2.46 0.43 7.24
C ARG A 13 -3.71 -0.08 6.54
N ASP A 14 -4.39 0.80 5.80
CA ASP A 14 -5.58 0.42 5.03
C ASP A 14 -5.23 -0.61 3.94
N ALA A 15 -4.13 -0.39 3.22
CA ALA A 15 -3.70 -1.32 2.18
C ALA A 15 -3.18 -2.66 2.76
N ALA A 16 -2.57 -2.67 3.95
CA ALA A 16 -2.23 -3.90 4.67
C ALA A 16 -3.48 -4.64 5.18
N SER A 17 -4.50 -3.93 5.69
CA SER A 17 -5.79 -4.54 6.04
C SER A 17 -6.46 -5.17 4.83
N LEU A 18 -6.43 -4.51 3.66
CA LEU A 18 -6.99 -5.07 2.42
C LEU A 18 -6.30 -6.38 2.02
N VAL A 19 -4.98 -6.48 2.17
CA VAL A 19 -4.21 -7.72 1.92
C VAL A 19 -4.69 -8.85 2.85
N ILE A 20 -4.90 -8.55 4.14
CA ILE A 20 -5.34 -9.52 5.14
C ILE A 20 -6.79 -9.94 4.89
N GLU A 21 -7.69 -9.00 4.61
CA GLU A 21 -9.12 -9.26 4.40
C GLU A 21 -9.39 -9.99 3.09
N ARG A 22 -8.68 -9.61 2.02
CA ARG A 22 -8.86 -10.18 0.68
C ARG A 22 -8.05 -11.46 0.47
N GLY A 23 -7.03 -11.70 1.32
CA GLY A 23 -6.11 -12.83 1.21
C GLY A 23 -5.19 -12.77 -0.02
N GLU A 24 -5.12 -11.61 -0.68
CA GLU A 24 -4.31 -11.39 -1.88
C GLU A 24 -2.87 -11.03 -1.50
N MET A 25 -1.93 -11.26 -2.42
CA MET A 25 -0.54 -10.83 -2.20
C MET A 25 -0.45 -9.30 -2.17
N ILE A 26 0.44 -8.78 -1.31
CA ILE A 26 0.81 -7.35 -1.25
C ILE A 26 1.07 -6.79 -2.65
N ALA A 27 1.75 -7.56 -3.50
CA ALA A 27 2.08 -7.21 -4.88
C ALA A 27 0.86 -6.95 -5.77
N GLN A 28 -0.21 -7.72 -5.57
CA GLN A 28 -1.46 -7.55 -6.29
C GLN A 28 -2.20 -6.32 -5.81
N VAL A 29 -2.38 -6.18 -4.49
CA VAL A 29 -3.08 -5.03 -3.89
C VAL A 29 -2.37 -3.71 -4.20
N ALA A 30 -1.03 -3.72 -4.19
CA ALA A 30 -0.22 -2.57 -4.59
C ALA A 30 -0.46 -2.15 -6.04
N ARG A 31 -0.52 -3.12 -6.97
CA ARG A 31 -0.82 -2.85 -8.38
C ARG A 31 -2.24 -2.31 -8.56
N ASP A 32 -3.23 -2.93 -7.93
CA ASP A 32 -4.64 -2.53 -8.00
C ASP A 32 -4.84 -1.09 -7.47
N LEU A 33 -4.17 -0.76 -6.36
CA LEU A 33 -4.24 0.56 -5.74
C LEU A 33 -3.27 1.59 -6.36
N ASN A 34 -2.51 1.20 -7.39
CA ASN A 34 -1.48 2.02 -8.03
C ASN A 34 -0.47 2.62 -7.02
N VAL A 35 -0.04 1.81 -6.05
CA VAL A 35 0.90 2.19 -5.01
C VAL A 35 2.13 1.31 -5.02
N GLY A 36 3.25 1.86 -4.57
CA GLY A 36 4.51 1.14 -4.56
C GLY A 36 4.46 -0.04 -3.60
N GLU A 37 4.77 -1.24 -4.08
CA GLU A 37 4.88 -2.46 -3.27
C GLU A 37 5.79 -2.28 -2.05
N SER A 38 6.87 -1.50 -2.20
CA SER A 38 7.80 -1.17 -1.12
C SER A 38 7.18 -0.36 0.02
N LEU A 39 6.05 0.34 -0.20
CA LEU A 39 5.35 1.07 0.86
C LEU A 39 4.46 0.15 1.68
N LEU A 40 3.91 -0.89 1.07
CA LEU A 40 3.12 -1.93 1.72
C LEU A 40 3.99 -2.96 2.44
N ALA A 41 5.13 -3.30 1.85
CA ALA A 41 6.12 -4.19 2.46
C ALA A 41 6.95 -3.50 3.56
N ALA A 42 7.01 -2.17 3.60
CA ALA A 42 7.59 -1.40 4.69
C ALA A 42 6.57 -1.26 5.84
N GLY A 43 6.24 -2.39 6.45
CA GLY A 43 5.52 -2.53 7.72
C GLY A 43 6.46 -3.14 8.75
#